data_AF-A0A3B8SL64-F1
#
_entry.id   AF-A0A3B8SL64-F1
#
_cell.length_a   1.000
_cell.length_b   1.000
_cell.length_c   1.000
_cell.angle_alpha   90.00
_cell.angle_beta   90.00
_cell.angle_gamma   90.00
#
_symmetry.space_group_name_H-M   'P 1'
#
loop_
_entity.id
_entity.type
_entity.pdbx_description
1 polymer ?
#
loop_
_entity_poly.entity_id
_entity_poly.type
_entity_poly.pdbx_seq_one_letter_code
_entity_poly.pdbx_strand_id
1 'polypeptide(L)'
;MSRIRKEPNRYWSKKDKLKIINKVLLEGKSSQEVAREYDISGGMLRNWIIKYNQYGESSLENKKKPGNPLCKYSNKKDLSEMEKLQYENMK
;
A
#
# COMPACT_ATOMS: atom_id res chain seq x y z
N MET A 1 -17.82 -14.48 6.75
CA MET A 1 -16.44 -14.89 7.11
C MET A 1 -15.45 -13.90 6.52
N SER A 2 -14.44 -13.52 7.30
CA SER A 2 -13.32 -12.70 6.83
C SER A 2 -12.42 -13.50 5.89
N ARG A 3 -11.94 -12.85 4.82
CA ARG A 3 -11.08 -13.48 3.81
C ARG A 3 -9.69 -13.77 4.40
N ILE A 4 -9.30 -15.03 4.48
CA ILE A 4 -7.93 -15.45 4.86
C ILE A 4 -7.04 -15.28 3.64
N ARG A 5 -5.97 -14.49 3.77
CA ARG A 5 -5.01 -14.25 2.69
C ARG A 5 -3.96 -15.36 2.69
N LYS A 6 -3.48 -15.75 1.52
CA LYS A 6 -2.33 -16.66 1.38
C LYS A 6 -1.05 -15.99 1.84
N GLU A 7 -0.85 -14.73 1.44
CA GLU A 7 0.33 -13.93 1.82
C GLU A 7 -0.09 -12.62 2.49
N PRO A 8 0.28 -12.39 3.76
CA PRO A 8 0.09 -11.10 4.39
C PRO A 8 1.08 -10.06 3.83
N ASN A 9 0.70 -8.78 3.84
CA ASN A 9 1.57 -7.65 3.50
C ASN A 9 2.25 -7.67 2.11
N ARG A 10 1.62 -8.32 1.12
CA ARG A 10 2.09 -8.33 -0.27
C ARG A 10 2.26 -6.91 -0.84
N TYR A 11 3.43 -6.65 -1.43
CA TYR A 11 3.70 -5.43 -2.18
C TYR A 11 3.15 -5.54 -3.60
N TRP A 12 2.49 -4.47 -4.06
CA TRP A 12 1.96 -4.37 -5.42
C TRP A 12 2.64 -3.22 -6.15
N SER A 13 3.40 -3.53 -7.19
CA SER A 13 4.01 -2.50 -8.04
C SER A 13 2.95 -1.82 -8.92
N LYS A 14 3.29 -0.66 -9.48
CA LYS A 14 2.43 0.03 -10.46
C LYS A 14 2.04 -0.89 -11.62
N LYS A 15 3.03 -1.63 -12.16
CA LYS A 15 2.84 -2.56 -13.28
C LYS A 15 1.88 -3.69 -12.93
N ASP A 16 2.00 -4.25 -11.72
CA ASP A 16 1.11 -5.33 -11.28
C ASP A 16 -0.33 -4.83 -11.16
N LYS A 17 -0.52 -3.66 -10.55
CA LYS A 17 -1.86 -3.05 -10.43
C LYS A 17 -2.49 -2.80 -11.79
N LEU A 18 -1.73 -2.26 -12.75
CA LEU A 18 -2.20 -2.04 -14.11
C LEU A 18 -2.62 -3.34 -14.78
N LYS A 19 -1.82 -4.40 -14.66
CA LYS A 19 -2.15 -5.72 -15.20
C LYS A 19 -3.49 -6.24 -14.67
N ILE A 20 -3.72 -6.09 -13.36
CA ILE A 20 -4.94 -6.55 -12.69
C ILE A 20 -6.16 -5.71 -13.10
N ILE A 21 -6.00 -4.39 -13.19
CA ILE A 21 -7.06 -3.48 -13.65
C ILE A 21 -7.43 -3.78 -15.11
N ASN A 22 -6.43 -3.97 -15.98
CA ASN A 22 -6.64 -4.27 -17.38
C ASN A 22 -7.38 -5.60 -17.58
N LYS A 23 -7.18 -6.61 -16.71
CA LYS A 23 -8.00 -7.82 -16.74
C LYS A 23 -9.48 -7.54 -16.53
N VAL A 24 -9.82 -6.60 -15.64
CA VAL A 24 -11.22 -6.22 -15.41
C VAL A 24 -11.76 -5.42 -16.59
N LEU A 25 -10.99 -4.46 -17.10
CA LEU A 25 -11.43 -3.52 -18.13
C LEU A 25 -11.46 -4.12 -19.55
N LEU A 26 -10.47 -4.96 -19.90
CA LEU A 26 -10.32 -5.51 -21.24
C LEU A 26 -10.95 -6.90 -21.37
N GLU A 27 -10.81 -7.76 -20.37
CA GLU A 27 -11.38 -9.13 -20.42
C GLU A 27 -12.84 -9.17 -19.94
N GLY A 28 -13.40 -8.05 -19.47
CA GLY A 28 -14.78 -7.94 -19.00
C GLY A 28 -15.10 -8.76 -17.74
N LYS A 29 -14.08 -9.29 -17.07
CA LYS A 29 -14.23 -10.08 -15.84
C LYS A 29 -14.75 -9.22 -14.71
N SER A 30 -15.54 -9.82 -13.82
CA SER A 30 -15.98 -9.10 -12.63
C SER A 30 -14.80 -8.78 -11.73
N SER A 31 -14.84 -7.61 -11.09
CA SER A 31 -13.83 -7.23 -10.09
C SER A 31 -13.72 -8.26 -8.94
N GLN A 32 -14.80 -8.98 -8.63
CA GLN A 32 -14.80 -10.03 -7.62
C GLN A 32 -14.01 -11.26 -8.05
N GLU A 33 -14.17 -11.70 -9.30
CA GLU A 33 -13.43 -12.85 -9.84
C GLU A 33 -11.94 -12.56 -9.91
N VAL A 34 -11.56 -11.40 -10.44
CA VAL A 34 -10.15 -10.98 -10.53
C VAL A 34 -9.55 -10.82 -9.13
N ALA A 35 -10.31 -10.26 -8.17
CA ALA A 35 -9.85 -10.16 -6.79
C ALA A 35 -9.60 -11.54 -6.15
N ARG A 36 -10.42 -12.55 -6.45
CA ARG A 36 -10.17 -13.94 -5.99
C ARG A 36 -8.96 -14.56 -6.66
N GLU A 37 -8.83 -14.39 -7.98
CA GLU A 37 -7.71 -14.93 -8.77
C GLU A 37 -6.35 -14.43 -8.25
N TYR A 38 -6.27 -13.14 -7.91
CA TYR A 38 -5.03 -12.50 -7.45
C TYR A 38 -4.84 -12.49 -5.93
N ASP A 39 -5.76 -13.10 -5.18
CA ASP A 39 -5.81 -13.03 -3.72
C ASP A 39 -5.74 -11.57 -3.20
N ILE A 40 -6.60 -10.69 -3.76
CA ILE A 40 -6.78 -9.30 -3.36
C ILE A 40 -8.17 -9.10 -2.74
N SER A 41 -8.32 -8.09 -1.88
CA SER A 41 -9.65 -7.65 -1.44
C SER A 41 -10.40 -6.96 -2.58
N GLY A 42 -11.67 -7.30 -2.78
CA GLY A 42 -12.51 -6.64 -3.80
C GLY A 42 -12.57 -5.11 -3.63
N GLY A 43 -12.58 -4.61 -2.38
CA GLY A 43 -12.53 -3.17 -2.11
C GLY A 43 -11.20 -2.53 -2.51
N MET A 44 -10.08 -3.26 -2.38
CA MET A 44 -8.77 -2.77 -2.81
C MET A 44 -8.69 -2.65 -4.34
N LEU A 45 -9.16 -3.67 -5.07
CA LEU A 45 -9.20 -3.64 -6.53
C LEU A 45 -10.13 -2.52 -7.04
N ARG A 46 -11.33 -2.39 -6.45
CA ARG A 46 -12.25 -1.29 -6.78
C ARG A 46 -11.61 0.08 -6.58
N ASN A 47 -10.89 0.29 -5.49
CA ASN A 47 -10.19 1.55 -5.23
C ASN A 47 -9.09 1.82 -6.27
N TRP A 48 -8.39 0.80 -6.75
CA TRP A 48 -7.41 0.98 -7.82
C TRP A 48 -8.06 1.37 -9.14
N ILE A 49 -9.18 0.72 -9.51
CA ILE A 49 -9.95 1.05 -10.72
C ILE A 49 -10.46 2.50 -10.66
N ILE A 50 -11.04 2.92 -9.51
CA ILE A 50 -11.53 4.29 -9.33
C ILE A 50 -10.39 5.30 -9.52
N LYS A 51 -9.23 5.06 -8.88
CA LYS A 51 -8.07 5.95 -9.02
C LYS A 51 -7.55 6.01 -10.44
N TYR A 52 -7.47 4.86 -11.10
CA TYR A 52 -7.06 4.78 -12.50
C TYR A 52 -8.01 5.58 -13.41
N ASN A 53 -9.32 5.45 -13.22
CA ASN A 53 -10.30 6.21 -14.01
C ASN A 53 -10.26 7.72 -13.75
N GLN A 54 -9.93 8.15 -12.53
CA GLN A 54 -9.91 9.57 -12.16
C GLN A 54 -8.60 10.28 -12.51
N TYR A 55 -7.46 9.60 -12.39
CA TYR A 55 -6.13 10.21 -12.40
C TYR A 55 -5.14 9.49 -13.33
N GLY A 56 -5.58 8.44 -14.03
CA GLY A 56 -4.75 7.65 -14.92
C GLY A 56 -3.73 6.76 -14.20
N GLU A 57 -2.73 6.30 -14.95
CA GLU A 57 -1.72 5.33 -14.47
C GLU A 57 -0.84 5.84 -13.33
N SER A 58 -0.53 7.14 -13.32
CA SER A 58 0.34 7.77 -12.30
C SER A 58 -0.21 7.60 -10.88
N SER A 59 -1.53 7.50 -10.75
CA SER A 59 -2.23 7.33 -9.47
C SER A 59 -1.99 5.97 -8.78
N LEU A 60 -1.50 4.99 -9.54
CA LEU A 60 -1.23 3.64 -9.05
C LEU A 60 0.14 3.50 -8.39
N GLU A 61 0.99 4.53 -8.49
CA GLU A 61 2.29 4.56 -7.85
C GLU A 61 2.19 4.53 -6.33
N ASN A 62 3.04 3.71 -5.71
CA ASN A 62 3.10 3.61 -4.27
C ASN A 62 3.82 4.84 -3.74
N LYS A 63 3.08 5.75 -3.10
CA LYS A 63 3.66 6.87 -2.38
C LYS A 63 4.49 6.34 -1.20
N LYS A 64 5.80 6.60 -1.20
CA LYS A 64 6.62 6.42 0.00
C LYS A 64 6.14 7.44 1.03
N LYS A 65 5.54 6.99 2.11
CA LYS A 65 5.34 7.86 3.27
C LYS A 65 6.70 7.94 3.99
N PRO A 66 7.28 9.13 4.21
CA PRO A 66 8.39 9.22 5.14
C PRO A 66 7.89 8.62 6.46
N GLY A 67 8.61 7.63 6.98
CA GLY A 67 8.30 7.07 8.29
C GLY A 67 8.38 8.17 9.34
N ASN A 68 7.81 7.95 10.53
CA ASN A 68 7.98 8.89 11.63
C ASN A 68 9.49 9.11 11.87
N PRO A 69 10.03 10.32 11.69
CA PRO A 69 11.46 10.59 11.90
C PRO A 69 11.91 10.26 13.33
N LEU A 70 10.97 10.30 14.28
CA LEU A 70 11.22 10.00 15.68
C LEU A 70 11.22 8.50 16.00
N CYS A 71 10.92 7.62 15.03
CA CYS A 71 10.88 6.17 15.26
C CYS A 71 12.22 5.62 15.76
N LYS A 72 13.34 6.26 15.41
CA LYS A 72 14.68 5.92 15.90
C LYS A 72 14.79 6.06 17.42
N TYR A 73 14.13 7.06 17.99
CA TYR A 73 14.17 7.38 19.41
C TYR A 73 13.15 6.56 20.21
N SER A 74 11.93 6.40 19.68
CA SER A 74 10.85 5.69 20.40
C SER A 74 11.14 4.21 20.67
N ASN A 75 12.01 3.58 19.88
CA ASN A 75 12.35 2.15 20.03
C ASN A 75 13.50 1.89 21.02
N LYS A 76 14.20 2.93 21.49
CA LYS A 76 15.31 2.79 22.43
C LYS A 76 14.83 2.90 23.87
N LYS A 77 15.24 1.97 24.73
CA LYS A 77 14.93 1.99 26.17
C LYS A 77 15.65 3.13 26.89
N ASP A 78 16.94 3.31 26.57
CA ASP A 78 17.77 4.39 27.10
C ASP A 78 18.39 5.18 25.94
N LEU A 79 18.19 6.49 25.95
CA LEU A 79 18.82 7.42 25.01
C LEU A 79 20.09 8.00 25.63
N SER A 80 21.16 8.06 24.84
CA SER A 80 22.33 8.87 25.18
C SER A 80 21.94 10.35 25.27
N GLU A 81 22.68 11.12 26.05
CA GLU A 81 22.46 12.57 26.21
C GLU A 81 22.46 13.31 24.87
N MET A 82 23.35 12.91 23.94
CA MET A 82 23.38 13.44 22.57
C MET A 82 22.11 13.08 21.77
N GLU A 83 21.53 11.90 22.00
CA GLU A 83 20.30 11.47 21.33
C GLU A 83 19.06 12.14 21.93
N LYS A 84 19.04 12.40 23.24
CA LYS A 84 18.01 13.21 23.90
C LYS A 84 18.00 14.63 23.33
N LEU A 85 19.17 15.22 23.13
CA LEU A 85 19.30 16.54 22.54
C LEU A 85 18.82 16.56 21.07
N GLN A 86 19.20 15.55 20.27
CA GLN A 86 18.68 15.41 18.90
C GLN A 86 17.16 15.22 18.87
N TYR A 87 16.59 14.49 19.83
CA TYR A 87 15.15 14.28 19.94
C TYR A 87 14.40 15.59 20.26
N GLU A 88 14.85 16.36 21.26
CA GLU A 88 14.23 17.64 21.61
C GLU A 88 14.31 18.67 20.47
N ASN A 89 15.39 18.66 19.67
CA ASN A 89 15.51 19.53 18.50
C ASN A 89 14.60 19.13 17.31
N MET A 90 14.11 17.89 17.28
CA MET A 90 13.25 17.36 16.20
C MET A 90 11.77 17.26 16.60
N LYS A 91 11.45 17.48 17.86
CA LYS A 91 10.09 17.47 18.43
C LYS A 91 9.40 18.81 18.16
#